data_AF-A0AAX3VIZ9-F1
#
_entry.id   AF-A0AAX3VIZ9-F1
#
_cell.length_a   1.000
_cell.length_b   1.000
_cell.length_c   1.000
_cell.angle_alpha   90.00
_cell.angle_beta   90.00
_cell.angle_gamma   90.00
#
_symmetry.space_group_name_H-M   'P 1'
#
loop_
_entity.id
_entity.type
_entity.pdbx_description
1 polymer ?
#
loop_
_entity_poly.entity_id
_entity_poly.type
_entity_poly.pdbx_seq_one_letter_code
_entity_poly.pdbx_strand_id
1 'polypeptide(L)'
;MPESRPDSSPNGLAGLDFGARPHQRLTRADVDAAVLRSAGLGDLVDRLWHEGAAASNAARRSVTAHLRERFGARDPHSGVILRVVFVLLLLSVLPIGMLNGIRLGIENTVVPGGIVSVVVGIGALAAVAAAGGRPLGRPVALQSTLLAVLVIAAAAVAWVVTDGGIRMLYLLGAVIAAIAAIVVRLMRARGGSMTTDIDNGVELAHLDVAAEIAVERDRMTAELMRDLDGRTDVAELVRRRSAAIDELRSRGGAMEADEPDTPPGGFIIHEQTMLWLPVSQRQRQ
;
A
#
# COMPACT_ATOMS: atom_id res chain seq x y z
N MET A 1 54.52 -2.89 -14.59
CA MET A 1 53.29 -3.69 -14.52
C MET A 1 52.19 -2.90 -15.20
N PRO A 2 51.67 -3.32 -16.36
CA PRO A 2 50.55 -2.64 -16.98
C PRO A 2 49.24 -3.14 -16.37
N GLU A 3 48.40 -2.21 -15.91
CA GLU A 3 47.02 -2.45 -15.50
C GLU A 3 46.23 -3.06 -16.67
N SER A 4 45.80 -4.30 -16.49
CA SER A 4 44.81 -4.96 -17.31
C SER A 4 43.47 -4.21 -17.16
N ARG A 5 43.09 -3.44 -18.19
CA ARG A 5 41.69 -3.06 -18.41
C ARG A 5 40.85 -4.34 -18.40
N PRO A 6 39.71 -4.39 -17.70
CA PRO A 6 38.78 -5.49 -17.88
C PRO A 6 38.28 -5.41 -19.32
N ASP A 7 38.57 -6.44 -20.12
CA ASP A 7 37.97 -6.64 -21.43
C ASP A 7 36.45 -6.59 -21.25
N SER A 8 35.84 -5.52 -21.77
CA SER A 8 34.39 -5.46 -21.97
C SER A 8 34.04 -6.56 -22.95
N SER A 9 33.51 -7.68 -22.44
CA SER A 9 33.06 -8.79 -23.27
C SER A 9 32.09 -8.24 -24.33
N PRO A 10 32.33 -8.48 -25.63
CA PRO A 10 31.52 -7.91 -26.71
C PRO A 10 30.06 -8.39 -26.70
N ASN A 11 29.69 -9.27 -25.77
CA ASN A 11 28.39 -9.91 -25.67
C ASN A 11 27.53 -9.43 -24.49
N GLY A 12 28.06 -8.59 -23.58
CA GLY A 12 27.35 -8.19 -22.37
C GLY A 12 26.33 -7.07 -22.62
N LEU A 13 26.77 -5.82 -22.61
CA LEU A 13 25.88 -4.65 -22.79
C LEU A 13 25.77 -4.13 -24.24
N ALA A 14 26.58 -4.65 -25.16
CA ALA A 14 26.64 -4.15 -26.52
C ALA A 14 25.33 -4.42 -27.29
N GLY A 15 24.69 -3.38 -27.81
CA GLY A 15 23.45 -3.48 -28.59
C GLY A 15 22.17 -3.60 -27.75
N LEU A 16 22.27 -3.52 -26.41
CA LEU A 16 21.11 -3.48 -25.51
C LEU A 16 20.66 -2.04 -25.29
N ASP A 17 19.39 -1.76 -25.58
CA ASP A 17 18.77 -0.47 -25.28
C ASP A 17 17.93 -0.57 -23.99
N PHE A 18 18.31 0.22 -23.00
CA PHE A 18 17.66 0.32 -21.69
C PHE A 18 16.82 1.60 -21.55
N GLY A 19 16.72 2.42 -22.60
CA GLY A 19 16.11 3.74 -22.56
C GLY A 19 16.82 4.71 -21.63
N ALA A 20 16.09 5.71 -21.11
CA ALA A 20 16.64 6.80 -20.29
C ALA A 20 16.93 6.43 -18.80
N ARG A 21 16.92 5.14 -18.43
CA ARG A 21 17.09 4.74 -17.02
C ARG A 21 18.57 4.69 -16.63
N PRO A 22 18.97 5.28 -15.48
CA PRO A 22 20.35 5.19 -15.01
C PRO A 22 20.70 3.75 -14.62
N HIS A 23 21.91 3.31 -14.96
CA HIS A 23 22.37 1.91 -14.75
C HIS A 23 22.24 1.41 -13.31
N GLN A 24 22.32 2.29 -12.32
CA GLN A 24 22.14 1.96 -10.89
C GLN A 24 20.71 1.57 -10.49
N ARG A 25 19.72 1.76 -11.37
CA ARG A 25 18.31 1.43 -11.10
C ARG A 25 17.76 0.33 -12.02
N LEU A 26 18.59 -0.27 -12.86
CA LEU A 26 18.16 -1.35 -13.74
C LEU A 26 17.88 -2.61 -12.91
N THR A 27 16.81 -3.31 -13.27
CA THR A 27 16.44 -4.60 -12.67
C THR A 27 16.83 -5.76 -13.59
N ARG A 28 16.73 -7.00 -13.08
CA ARG A 28 16.93 -8.21 -13.92
C ARG A 28 15.90 -8.27 -15.06
N ALA A 29 14.66 -7.83 -14.83
CA ALA A 29 13.63 -7.76 -15.87
C ALA A 29 13.98 -6.74 -16.97
N ASP A 30 14.59 -5.61 -16.62
CA ASP A 30 15.03 -4.63 -17.61
C ASP A 30 16.12 -5.21 -18.52
N VAL A 31 17.03 -6.02 -17.97
CA VAL A 31 18.05 -6.73 -18.76
C VAL A 31 17.43 -7.79 -19.65
N ASP A 32 16.55 -8.60 -19.10
CA ASP A 32 15.83 -9.65 -19.84
C ASP A 32 15.01 -9.04 -21.00
N ALA A 33 14.31 -7.92 -20.75
CA ALA A 33 13.57 -7.17 -21.76
C ALA A 33 14.48 -6.60 -22.85
N ALA A 34 15.63 -6.04 -22.50
CA ALA A 34 16.57 -5.50 -23.48
C ALA A 34 17.14 -6.62 -24.37
N VAL A 35 17.51 -7.77 -23.78
CA VAL A 35 18.03 -8.94 -24.51
C VAL A 35 16.98 -9.47 -25.47
N LEU A 36 15.73 -9.66 -25.01
CA LEU A 36 14.63 -10.13 -25.85
C LEU A 36 14.32 -9.15 -26.99
N ARG A 37 14.29 -7.84 -26.73
CA ARG A 37 14.08 -6.82 -27.78
C ARG A 37 15.19 -6.83 -28.84
N SER A 38 16.45 -6.99 -28.42
CA SER A 38 17.58 -7.08 -29.36
C SER A 38 17.48 -8.28 -30.30
N ALA A 39 16.76 -9.32 -29.89
CA ALA A 39 16.47 -10.52 -30.68
C ALA A 39 15.16 -10.44 -31.47
N GLY A 40 14.54 -9.26 -31.55
CA GLY A 40 13.29 -9.03 -32.30
C GLY A 40 12.02 -9.46 -31.55
N LEU A 41 12.09 -9.71 -30.24
CA LEU A 41 10.96 -10.19 -29.42
C LEU A 41 10.27 -9.08 -28.63
N GLY A 42 10.20 -7.89 -29.21
CA GLY A 42 9.53 -6.74 -28.59
C GLY A 42 8.07 -7.04 -28.23
N ASP A 43 7.32 -7.67 -29.15
CA ASP A 43 5.91 -8.01 -28.92
C ASP A 43 5.71 -9.01 -27.77
N LEU A 44 6.65 -9.94 -27.57
CA LEU A 44 6.64 -10.86 -26.43
C LEU A 44 6.89 -10.09 -25.14
N VAL A 45 7.91 -9.22 -25.12
CA VAL A 45 8.22 -8.38 -23.97
C VAL A 45 7.01 -7.54 -23.57
N ASP A 46 6.40 -6.82 -24.51
CA ASP A 46 5.27 -5.93 -24.24
C ASP A 46 4.06 -6.70 -23.71
N ARG A 47 3.83 -7.93 -24.21
CA ARG A 47 2.81 -8.85 -23.69
C ARG A 47 3.11 -9.28 -22.26
N LEU A 48 4.33 -9.72 -21.96
CA LEU A 48 4.72 -10.13 -20.60
C LEU A 48 4.57 -8.98 -19.59
N TRP A 49 4.93 -7.75 -19.98
CA TRP A 49 4.69 -6.56 -19.16
C TRP A 49 3.19 -6.31 -18.94
N HIS A 50 2.39 -6.38 -20.01
CA HIS A 50 0.97 -6.12 -19.93
C HIS A 50 0.22 -7.17 -19.09
N GLU A 51 0.47 -8.45 -19.34
CA GLU A 51 -0.16 -9.57 -18.64
C GLU A 51 0.30 -9.64 -17.18
N GLY A 52 1.59 -9.45 -16.91
CA GLY A 52 2.10 -9.42 -15.54
C GLY A 52 1.54 -8.25 -14.74
N ALA A 53 1.43 -7.07 -15.35
CA ALA A 53 0.78 -5.92 -14.71
C ALA A 53 -0.72 -6.17 -14.48
N ALA A 54 -1.41 -6.84 -15.42
CA ALA A 54 -2.81 -7.22 -15.29
C ALA A 54 -3.01 -8.22 -14.14
N ALA A 55 -2.14 -9.24 -14.03
CA ALA A 55 -2.14 -10.21 -12.94
C ALA A 55 -1.94 -9.54 -11.57
N SER A 56 -0.94 -8.65 -11.46
CA SER A 56 -0.72 -7.86 -10.24
C SER A 56 -1.92 -6.97 -9.88
N ASN A 57 -2.55 -6.31 -10.86
CA ASN A 57 -3.73 -5.50 -10.62
C ASN A 57 -4.95 -6.35 -10.24
N ALA A 58 -5.10 -7.54 -10.83
CA ALA A 58 -6.11 -8.51 -10.44
C ALA A 58 -5.92 -8.98 -8.99
N ALA A 59 -4.68 -9.30 -8.59
CA ALA A 59 -4.35 -9.67 -7.21
C ALA A 59 -4.67 -8.56 -6.21
N ARG A 60 -4.31 -7.30 -6.49
CA ARG A 60 -4.70 -6.16 -5.62
C ARG A 60 -6.22 -6.05 -5.46
N ARG A 61 -6.98 -6.28 -6.53
CA ARG A 61 -8.44 -6.30 -6.49
C ARG A 61 -8.95 -7.51 -5.69
N SER A 62 -8.32 -8.67 -5.83
CA SER A 62 -8.63 -9.89 -5.07
C SER A 62 -8.42 -9.67 -3.57
N VAL A 63 -7.29 -9.08 -3.14
CA VAL A 63 -7.05 -8.72 -1.73
C VAL A 63 -8.15 -7.82 -1.19
N THR A 64 -8.54 -6.80 -1.96
CA THR A 64 -9.60 -5.87 -1.56
C THR A 64 -10.97 -6.57 -1.48
N ALA A 65 -11.26 -7.48 -2.41
CA ALA A 65 -12.49 -8.27 -2.42
C ALA A 65 -12.56 -9.19 -1.20
N HIS A 66 -11.50 -9.96 -0.93
CA HIS A 66 -11.39 -10.84 0.24
C HIS A 66 -11.59 -10.07 1.56
N LEU A 67 -10.96 -8.90 1.70
CA LEU A 67 -11.15 -8.04 2.88
C LEU A 67 -12.59 -7.54 3.00
N ARG A 68 -13.23 -7.16 1.89
CA ARG A 68 -14.60 -6.68 1.87
C ARG A 68 -15.61 -7.78 2.16
N GLU A 69 -15.41 -8.99 1.65
CA GLU A 69 -16.25 -10.15 1.94
C GLU A 69 -16.16 -10.54 3.42
N ARG A 70 -14.95 -10.55 3.99
CA ARG A 70 -14.73 -10.96 5.39
C ARG A 70 -15.14 -9.90 6.41
N PHE A 71 -14.89 -8.62 6.13
CA PHE A 71 -15.07 -7.54 7.12
C PHE A 71 -16.13 -6.50 6.76
N GLY A 72 -16.60 -6.45 5.51
CA GLY A 72 -17.63 -5.52 5.05
C GLY A 72 -17.24 -4.05 5.31
N ALA A 73 -18.14 -3.29 5.91
CA ALA A 73 -17.90 -1.88 6.26
C ALA A 73 -16.74 -1.65 7.25
N ARG A 74 -16.31 -2.71 7.96
CA ARG A 74 -15.21 -2.69 8.93
C ARG A 74 -13.85 -3.03 8.31
N ASP A 75 -13.77 -3.18 6.98
CA ASP A 75 -12.52 -3.46 6.27
C ASP A 75 -11.38 -2.54 6.78
N PRO A 76 -10.28 -3.12 7.31
CA PRO A 76 -9.18 -2.36 7.91
C PRO A 76 -8.37 -1.54 6.91
N HIS A 77 -8.46 -1.84 5.61
CA HIS A 77 -7.74 -1.14 4.56
C HIS A 77 -8.59 -0.05 3.89
N SER A 78 -9.82 -0.39 3.49
CA SER A 78 -10.64 0.51 2.67
C SER A 78 -12.08 0.70 3.16
N GLY A 79 -12.42 0.17 4.33
CA GLY A 79 -13.77 0.17 4.87
C GLY A 79 -14.37 1.56 5.07
N VAL A 80 -15.69 1.66 4.94
CA VAL A 80 -16.43 2.93 5.06
C VAL A 80 -16.24 3.53 6.46
N ILE A 81 -16.22 2.70 7.51
CA ILE A 81 -16.04 3.17 8.89
C ILE A 81 -14.67 3.84 9.06
N LEU A 82 -13.60 3.29 8.48
CA LEU A 82 -12.27 3.88 8.52
C LEU A 82 -12.26 5.27 7.87
N ARG A 83 -12.85 5.41 6.68
CA ARG A 83 -12.89 6.69 5.95
C ARG A 83 -13.72 7.74 6.70
N VAL A 84 -14.87 7.34 7.22
CA VAL A 84 -15.74 8.24 8.01
C VAL A 84 -15.01 8.73 9.25
N VAL A 85 -14.40 7.83 10.03
CA VAL A 85 -13.66 8.21 11.25
C VAL A 85 -12.45 9.09 10.91
N PHE A 86 -11.77 8.84 9.79
CA PHE A 86 -10.69 9.70 9.31
C PHE A 86 -11.18 11.12 8.95
N VAL A 87 -12.30 11.25 8.24
CA VAL A 87 -12.89 12.57 7.94
C VAL A 87 -13.30 13.30 9.22
N LEU A 88 -13.93 12.59 10.16
CA LEU A 88 -14.29 13.17 11.46
C LEU A 88 -13.05 13.60 12.26
N LEU A 89 -11.95 12.86 12.17
CA LEU A 89 -10.67 13.23 12.78
C LEU A 89 -10.15 14.55 12.17
N LEU A 90 -10.21 14.73 10.85
CA LEU A 90 -9.83 16.00 10.21
C LEU A 90 -10.74 17.15 10.67
N LEU A 91 -12.05 16.92 10.73
CA LEU A 91 -13.01 17.93 11.20
C LEU A 91 -12.81 18.29 12.68
N SER A 92 -12.31 17.37 13.51
CA SER A 92 -12.06 17.59 14.94
C SER A 92 -11.00 18.66 15.24
N VAL A 93 -10.20 19.05 14.23
CA VAL A 93 -9.22 20.14 14.35
C VAL A 93 -9.88 21.51 14.25
N LEU A 94 -10.99 21.64 13.51
CA LEU A 94 -11.64 22.92 13.24
C LEU A 94 -12.14 23.63 14.51
N PRO A 95 -12.77 22.95 15.49
CA PRO A 95 -13.19 23.60 16.74
C PRO A 95 -12.04 24.30 17.48
N ILE A 96 -10.83 23.74 17.45
CA ILE A 96 -9.63 24.34 18.07
C ILE A 96 -9.19 25.59 17.28
N GLY A 97 -9.10 25.47 15.95
CA GLY A 97 -8.74 26.60 15.08
C GLY A 97 -9.74 27.76 15.19
N MET A 98 -11.03 27.46 15.30
CA MET A 98 -12.09 28.43 15.46
C MET A 98 -12.05 29.15 16.81
N LEU A 99 -11.67 28.45 17.89
CA LEU A 99 -11.42 29.08 19.20
C LEU A 99 -10.20 30.01 19.14
N ASN A 100 -9.16 29.67 18.37
CA ASN A 100 -8.03 30.57 18.12
C ASN A 100 -8.40 31.81 17.27
N GLY A 101 -9.48 31.74 16.48
CA GLY A 101 -10.02 32.90 15.75
C GLY A 101 -10.36 34.09 16.65
N ILE A 102 -10.69 33.84 17.93
CA ILE A 102 -10.89 34.87 18.96
C ILE A 102 -9.61 35.71 19.16
N ARG A 103 -8.43 35.08 19.15
CA ARG A 103 -7.14 35.78 19.27
C ARG A 103 -6.76 36.54 18.01
N LEU A 104 -7.32 36.16 16.87
CA LEU A 104 -7.07 36.78 15.55
C LEU A 104 -8.11 37.87 15.21
N GLY A 105 -9.05 38.17 16.11
CA GLY A 105 -10.08 39.18 15.89
C GLY A 105 -11.16 38.78 14.88
N ILE A 106 -11.33 37.48 14.60
CA ILE A 106 -12.36 36.98 13.67
C ILE A 106 -13.66 36.79 14.47
N GLU A 107 -14.66 37.61 14.18
CA GLU A 107 -15.96 37.52 14.84
C GLU A 107 -16.74 36.25 14.45
N ASN A 108 -17.59 35.76 15.37
CA ASN A 108 -18.55 34.66 15.15
C ASN A 108 -17.98 33.26 14.83
N THR A 109 -16.72 32.95 15.15
CA THR A 109 -16.14 31.61 14.92
C THR A 109 -16.54 30.57 15.97
N VAL A 110 -16.94 31.01 17.16
CA VAL A 110 -17.10 30.14 18.35
C VAL A 110 -18.33 29.23 18.27
N VAL A 111 -19.47 29.76 17.81
CA VAL A 111 -20.71 28.98 17.66
C VAL A 111 -20.57 27.89 16.60
N PRO A 112 -20.06 28.17 15.37
CA PRO A 112 -19.75 27.14 14.39
C PRO A 112 -18.82 26.06 14.93
N GLY A 113 -17.79 26.43 15.69
CA GLY A 113 -16.86 25.46 16.29
C GLY A 113 -17.54 24.52 17.30
N GLY A 114 -18.48 25.03 18.10
CA GLY A 114 -19.31 24.23 19.00
C GLY A 114 -20.21 23.25 18.24
N ILE A 115 -20.84 23.69 17.15
CA ILE A 115 -21.67 22.83 16.29
C ILE A 115 -20.82 21.71 15.66
N VAL A 116 -19.66 22.04 15.10
CA VAL A 116 -18.74 21.06 14.51
C VAL A 116 -18.30 20.03 15.56
N SER A 117 -18.01 20.46 16.79
CA SER A 117 -17.65 19.57 17.90
C SER A 117 -18.74 18.52 18.18
N VAL A 118 -20.01 18.95 18.24
CA VAL A 118 -21.15 18.05 18.45
C VAL A 118 -21.33 17.10 17.25
N VAL A 119 -21.26 17.61 16.02
CA VAL A 119 -21.36 16.81 14.79
C VAL A 119 -20.28 15.73 14.73
N VAL A 120 -19.04 16.08 15.10
CA VAL A 120 -17.92 15.13 15.17
C VAL A 120 -18.19 14.04 16.20
N GLY A 121 -18.67 14.41 17.40
CA GLY A 121 -19.04 13.46 18.44
C GLY A 121 -20.15 12.50 17.99
N ILE A 122 -21.25 13.03 17.47
CA ILE A 122 -22.38 12.23 16.96
C ILE A 122 -21.94 11.31 15.83
N GLY A 123 -21.14 11.80 14.89
CA GLY A 123 -20.60 11.00 13.79
C GLY A 123 -19.74 9.85 14.28
N ALA A 124 -18.90 10.08 15.29
CA ALA A 124 -18.09 9.02 15.90
C ALA A 124 -18.96 7.96 16.55
N LEU A 125 -20.01 8.37 17.29
CA LEU A 125 -20.94 7.44 17.92
C LEU A 125 -21.75 6.64 16.88
N ALA A 126 -22.18 7.28 15.80
CA ALA A 126 -22.87 6.62 14.69
C ALA A 126 -21.98 5.58 13.99
N ALA A 127 -20.69 5.88 13.79
CA ALA A 127 -19.72 4.93 13.25
C ALA A 127 -19.55 3.69 14.16
N VAL A 128 -19.53 3.90 15.48
CA VAL A 128 -19.51 2.82 16.48
C VAL A 128 -20.80 2.00 16.46
N ALA A 129 -21.96 2.66 16.39
CA ALA A 129 -23.26 1.98 16.30
C ALA A 129 -23.35 1.13 15.03
N ALA A 130 -22.87 1.65 13.89
CA ALA A 130 -22.80 0.93 12.62
C ALA A 130 -21.89 -0.30 12.66
N ALA A 131 -20.90 -0.34 13.56
CA ALA A 131 -20.06 -1.51 13.78
C ALA A 131 -20.80 -2.68 14.47
N GLY A 132 -21.97 -2.42 15.07
CA GLY A 132 -22.85 -3.46 15.63
C GLY A 132 -22.20 -4.27 16.76
N GLY A 133 -21.34 -3.65 17.59
CA GLY A 133 -20.65 -4.32 18.69
C GLY A 133 -19.46 -5.21 18.28
N ARG A 134 -19.13 -5.30 16.99
CA ARG A 134 -17.99 -6.08 16.48
C ARG A 134 -16.69 -5.27 16.51
N PRO A 135 -15.54 -5.88 16.87
CA PRO A 135 -14.28 -5.15 16.95
C PRO A 135 -13.92 -4.49 15.61
N LEU A 136 -13.30 -3.31 15.72
CA LEU A 136 -12.81 -2.48 14.63
C LEU A 136 -11.29 -2.59 14.56
N GLY A 137 -10.72 -2.42 13.37
CA GLY A 137 -9.27 -2.51 13.15
C GLY A 137 -8.48 -1.46 13.94
N ARG A 138 -7.20 -1.74 14.19
CA ARG A 138 -6.29 -0.88 14.96
C ARG A 138 -6.26 0.59 14.48
N PRO A 139 -6.25 0.90 13.16
CA PRO A 139 -6.27 2.29 12.70
C PRO A 139 -7.50 3.06 13.19
N VAL A 140 -8.68 2.45 13.17
CA VAL A 140 -9.93 3.09 13.63
C VAL A 140 -9.89 3.35 15.14
N ALA A 141 -9.31 2.44 15.92
CA ALA A 141 -9.15 2.62 17.36
C ALA A 141 -8.19 3.77 17.71
N LEU A 142 -7.11 3.93 16.94
CA LEU A 142 -6.18 5.05 17.08
C LEU A 142 -6.83 6.36 16.67
N GLN A 143 -7.49 6.41 15.51
CA GLN A 143 -8.16 7.61 15.01
C GLN A 143 -9.28 8.08 15.94
N SER A 144 -10.12 7.16 16.44
CA SER A 144 -11.19 7.49 17.40
C SER A 144 -10.64 8.01 18.73
N THR A 145 -9.51 7.45 19.21
CA THR A 145 -8.82 7.98 20.39
C THR A 145 -8.32 9.40 20.14
N LEU A 146 -7.61 9.63 19.02
CA LEU A 146 -7.05 10.94 18.69
C LEU A 146 -8.15 11.99 18.51
N LEU A 147 -9.23 11.63 17.82
CA LEU A 147 -10.42 12.46 17.65
C LEU A 147 -11.00 12.86 19.02
N ALA A 148 -11.20 11.90 19.92
CA ALA A 148 -11.71 12.20 21.26
C ALA A 148 -10.79 13.16 22.03
N VAL A 149 -9.48 12.95 21.96
CA VAL A 149 -8.49 13.85 22.58
C VAL A 149 -8.59 15.27 22.02
N LEU A 150 -8.70 15.43 20.70
CA LEU A 150 -8.81 16.75 20.07
C LEU A 150 -10.09 17.48 20.47
N VAL A 151 -11.23 16.78 20.48
CA VAL A 151 -12.51 17.38 20.89
C VAL A 151 -12.52 17.73 22.39
N ILE A 152 -11.92 16.89 23.24
CA ILE A 152 -11.74 17.19 24.67
C ILE A 152 -10.84 18.42 24.86
N ALA A 153 -9.74 18.51 24.11
CA ALA A 153 -8.85 19.68 24.14
C ALA A 153 -9.60 20.95 23.73
N ALA A 154 -10.41 20.88 22.67
CA ALA A 154 -11.25 22.00 22.26
C ALA A 154 -12.23 22.42 23.37
N ALA A 155 -12.85 21.46 24.06
CA ALA A 155 -13.74 21.74 25.19
C ALA A 155 -13.02 22.37 26.39
N ALA A 156 -11.80 21.93 26.69
CA ALA A 156 -10.96 22.52 27.73
C ALA A 156 -10.60 23.98 27.40
N VAL A 157 -10.24 24.28 26.16
CA VAL A 157 -9.99 25.66 25.71
C VAL A 157 -11.27 26.49 25.77
N ALA A 158 -12.39 25.97 25.26
CA ALA A 158 -13.69 26.63 25.31
C ALA A 158 -14.14 26.96 26.74
N TRP A 159 -13.81 26.09 27.70
CA TRP A 159 -14.10 26.32 29.12
C TRP A 159 -13.45 27.60 29.66
N VAL A 160 -12.27 27.96 29.15
CA VAL A 160 -11.52 29.15 29.58
C VAL A 160 -11.94 30.40 28.81
N VAL A 161 -12.28 30.27 27.51
CA VAL A 161 -12.43 31.43 26.61
C VAL A 161 -13.88 31.74 26.20
N THR A 162 -14.85 30.93 26.60
CA THR A 162 -16.27 31.07 26.22
C THR A 162 -17.17 30.95 27.44
N ASP A 163 -18.35 31.57 27.40
CA ASP A 163 -19.34 31.52 28.49
C ASP A 163 -20.68 30.92 28.05
N GLY A 164 -21.47 30.50 29.04
CA GLY A 164 -22.87 30.09 28.86
C GLY A 164 -23.06 28.86 27.96
N GLY A 165 -24.09 28.89 27.11
CA GLY A 165 -24.53 27.75 26.31
C GLY A 165 -23.52 27.25 25.29
N ILE A 166 -22.61 28.11 24.79
CA ILE A 166 -21.60 27.73 23.81
C ILE A 166 -20.60 26.75 24.43
N ARG A 167 -20.16 27.01 25.66
CA ARG A 167 -19.30 26.09 26.44
C ARG A 167 -19.90 24.70 26.56
N MET A 168 -21.22 24.63 26.77
CA MET A 168 -21.96 23.37 26.88
C MET A 168 -21.97 22.56 25.57
N LEU A 169 -21.98 23.21 24.40
CA LEU A 169 -21.90 22.53 23.11
C LEU A 169 -20.56 21.81 22.95
N TYR A 170 -19.45 22.47 23.27
CA TYR A 170 -18.13 21.85 23.18
C TYR A 170 -17.98 20.66 24.13
N LEU A 171 -18.48 20.80 25.37
CA LEU A 171 -18.48 19.70 26.34
C LEU A 171 -19.33 18.52 25.87
N LEU A 172 -20.51 18.79 25.32
CA LEU A 172 -21.38 17.75 24.79
C LEU A 172 -20.68 16.96 23.68
N GLY A 173 -20.06 17.65 22.72
CA GLY A 173 -19.26 17.02 21.68
C GLY A 173 -18.12 16.16 22.23
N ALA A 174 -17.39 16.68 23.24
CA ALA A 174 -16.31 15.97 23.89
C ALA A 174 -16.77 14.71 24.64
N VAL A 175 -17.88 14.78 25.37
CA VAL A 175 -18.46 13.64 26.08
C VAL A 175 -18.89 12.55 25.10
N ILE A 176 -19.58 12.92 24.02
CA ILE A 176 -20.03 11.95 23.01
C ILE A 176 -18.82 11.27 22.33
N ALA A 177 -17.80 12.05 21.93
CA ALA A 177 -16.59 11.52 21.33
C ALA A 177 -15.82 10.58 22.30
N ALA A 178 -15.73 10.95 23.58
CA ALA A 178 -15.10 10.12 24.61
C ALA A 178 -15.83 8.78 24.79
N ILE A 179 -17.17 8.80 24.85
CA ILE A 179 -17.98 7.58 24.93
C ILE A 179 -17.70 6.69 23.71
N ALA A 180 -17.72 7.24 22.49
CA ALA A 180 -17.43 6.48 21.28
C ALA A 180 -16.03 5.83 21.36
N ALA A 181 -15.00 6.56 21.74
CA ALA A 181 -13.63 6.03 21.87
C ALA A 181 -13.52 4.93 22.94
N ILE A 182 -14.20 5.10 24.09
CA ILE A 182 -14.26 4.09 25.15
C ILE A 182 -14.93 2.82 24.64
N VAL A 183 -16.07 2.95 23.94
CA VAL A 183 -16.79 1.80 23.38
C VAL A 183 -15.93 1.06 22.36
N VAL A 184 -15.21 1.75 21.46
CA VAL A 184 -14.27 1.10 20.53
C VAL A 184 -13.20 0.30 21.26
N ARG A 185 -12.60 0.87 22.32
CA ARG A 185 -11.62 0.15 23.13
C ARG A 185 -12.21 -1.05 23.83
N LEU A 186 -13.43 -0.92 24.37
CA LEU A 186 -14.12 -2.01 25.04
C LEU A 186 -14.46 -3.15 24.07
N MET A 187 -14.93 -2.83 22.86
CA MET A 187 -15.20 -3.79 21.80
C MET A 187 -13.93 -4.56 21.41
N ARG A 188 -12.79 -3.88 21.32
CA ARG A 188 -11.50 -4.53 21.05
C ARG A 188 -11.01 -5.38 22.21
N ALA A 189 -11.12 -4.89 23.44
CA ALA A 189 -10.71 -5.62 24.65
C ALA A 189 -11.54 -6.89 24.87
N ARG A 190 -12.84 -6.85 24.56
CA ARG A 190 -13.75 -8.00 24.64
C ARG A 190 -13.70 -8.91 23.41
N GLY A 191 -13.18 -8.42 22.29
CA GLY A 191 -13.26 -9.07 20.98
C GLY A 191 -12.39 -10.31 20.82
N GLY A 192 -11.37 -10.52 21.67
CA GLY A 192 -10.52 -11.71 21.65
C GLY A 192 -9.98 -12.03 20.24
N SER A 193 -10.27 -13.24 19.76
CA SER A 193 -9.86 -13.72 18.43
C SER A 193 -10.35 -12.83 17.28
N MET A 194 -11.55 -12.24 17.35
CA MET A 194 -12.05 -11.36 16.29
C MET A 194 -11.22 -10.07 16.14
N THR A 195 -10.60 -9.59 17.22
CA THR A 195 -9.70 -8.44 17.17
C THR A 195 -8.39 -8.82 16.49
N THR A 196 -7.86 -10.01 16.79
CA THR A 196 -6.68 -10.55 16.11
C THR A 196 -6.95 -10.79 14.63
N ASP A 197 -8.11 -11.32 14.28
CA ASP A 197 -8.50 -11.59 12.89
C ASP A 197 -8.58 -10.31 12.05
N ILE A 198 -9.15 -9.22 12.59
CA ILE A 198 -9.25 -7.95 11.86
C ILE A 198 -7.90 -7.23 11.79
N ASP A 199 -7.06 -7.36 12.82
CA ASP A 199 -5.73 -6.75 12.84
C ASP A 199 -4.78 -7.48 11.87
N ASN A 200 -4.90 -8.81 11.75
CA ASN A 200 -4.12 -9.64 10.82
C ASN A 200 -4.81 -9.85 9.47
N GLY A 201 -6.02 -9.31 9.28
CA GLY A 201 -6.85 -9.60 8.12
C GLY A 201 -6.21 -9.23 6.80
N VAL A 202 -5.44 -8.13 6.78
CA VAL A 202 -4.67 -7.70 5.60
C VAL A 202 -3.58 -8.72 5.29
N GLU A 203 -2.81 -9.15 6.28
CA GLU A 203 -1.72 -10.11 6.08
C GLU A 203 -2.26 -11.47 5.62
N LEU A 204 -3.35 -11.96 6.23
CA LEU A 204 -4.03 -13.17 5.80
C LEU A 204 -4.54 -13.07 4.36
N ALA A 205 -5.16 -11.96 3.98
CA ALA A 205 -5.62 -11.76 2.60
C ALA A 205 -4.46 -11.72 1.59
N HIS A 206 -3.28 -11.21 1.98
CA HIS A 206 -2.11 -11.29 1.12
C HIS A 206 -1.58 -12.73 1.01
N LEU A 207 -1.61 -13.52 2.09
CA LEU A 207 -1.21 -14.93 2.03
C LEU A 207 -2.14 -15.76 1.13
N ASP A 208 -3.45 -15.54 1.23
CA ASP A 208 -4.44 -16.23 0.40
C ASP A 208 -4.23 -15.90 -1.09
N VAL A 209 -4.06 -14.61 -1.41
CA VAL A 209 -3.83 -14.17 -2.80
C VAL A 209 -2.43 -14.51 -3.32
N ALA A 210 -1.43 -14.68 -2.44
CA ALA A 210 -0.10 -15.13 -2.85
C ALA A 210 -0.14 -16.52 -3.50
N ALA A 211 -1.00 -17.41 -3.02
CA ALA A 211 -1.21 -18.72 -3.63
C ALA A 211 -1.86 -18.59 -5.03
N GLU A 212 -2.85 -17.70 -5.18
CA GLU A 212 -3.48 -17.43 -6.48
C GLU A 212 -2.46 -16.91 -7.50
N ILE A 213 -1.63 -15.94 -7.10
CA ILE A 213 -0.61 -15.39 -8.01
C ILE A 213 0.51 -16.37 -8.32
N ALA A 214 0.85 -17.27 -7.40
CA ALA A 214 1.82 -18.32 -7.68
C ALA A 214 1.34 -19.22 -8.83
N VAL A 215 0.07 -19.64 -8.80
CA VAL A 215 -0.54 -20.43 -9.90
C VAL A 215 -0.55 -19.64 -11.21
N GLU A 216 -0.88 -18.35 -11.17
CA GLU A 216 -0.90 -17.50 -12.36
C GLU A 216 0.51 -17.28 -12.94
N ARG A 217 1.51 -17.10 -12.07
CA ARG A 217 2.91 -17.00 -12.46
C ARG A 217 3.39 -18.30 -13.11
N ASP A 218 3.02 -19.45 -12.57
CA ASP A 218 3.36 -20.75 -13.14
C ASP A 218 2.69 -20.94 -14.51
N ARG A 219 1.43 -20.51 -14.66
CA ARG A 219 0.71 -20.49 -15.95
C ARG A 219 1.44 -19.62 -16.98
N MET A 220 1.78 -18.38 -16.63
CA MET A 220 2.51 -17.45 -17.51
C MET A 220 3.90 -17.99 -17.88
N THR A 221 4.58 -18.64 -16.94
CA THR A 221 5.90 -19.24 -17.19
C THR A 221 5.78 -20.44 -18.14
N ALA A 222 4.76 -21.28 -17.97
CA ALA A 222 4.49 -22.39 -18.89
C ALA A 222 4.13 -21.92 -20.30
N GLU A 223 3.37 -20.83 -20.43
CA GLU A 223 3.06 -20.20 -21.73
C GLU A 223 4.30 -19.61 -22.39
N LEU A 224 5.13 -18.89 -21.62
CA LEU A 224 6.42 -18.40 -22.09
C LEU A 224 7.32 -19.55 -22.58
N MET A 225 7.39 -20.66 -21.84
CA MET A 225 8.18 -21.82 -22.26
C MET A 225 7.65 -22.44 -23.56
N ARG A 226 6.33 -22.45 -23.79
CA ARG A 226 5.75 -22.89 -25.06
C ARG A 226 6.07 -21.95 -26.22
N ASP A 227 6.05 -20.64 -25.99
CA ASP A 227 6.41 -19.64 -27.01
C ASP A 227 7.90 -19.71 -27.40
N LEU A 228 8.74 -20.19 -26.47
CA LEU A 228 10.16 -20.42 -26.69
C LEU A 228 10.47 -21.83 -27.22
N ASP A 229 9.50 -22.74 -27.23
CA ASP A 229 9.72 -24.11 -27.66
C ASP A 229 10.04 -24.17 -29.17
N GLY A 230 11.00 -25.02 -29.54
CA GLY A 230 11.50 -25.13 -30.92
C GLY A 230 12.44 -24.02 -31.38
N ARG A 231 12.75 -23.02 -30.54
CA ARG A 231 13.72 -21.97 -30.89
C ARG A 231 15.17 -22.39 -30.62
N THR A 232 16.04 -22.11 -31.58
CA THR A 232 17.48 -22.45 -31.51
C THR A 232 18.31 -21.43 -30.75
N ASP A 233 17.80 -20.22 -30.53
CA ASP A 233 18.53 -19.09 -29.95
C ASP A 233 18.32 -18.90 -28.44
N VAL A 234 17.47 -19.72 -27.79
CA VAL A 234 17.16 -19.61 -26.35
C VAL A 234 18.41 -19.64 -25.47
N ALA A 235 19.32 -20.58 -25.71
CA ALA A 235 20.56 -20.70 -24.95
C ALA A 235 21.47 -19.47 -25.14
N GLU A 236 21.44 -18.84 -26.32
CA GLU A 236 22.17 -17.60 -26.58
C GLU A 236 21.54 -16.41 -25.84
N LEU A 237 20.21 -16.32 -25.79
CA LEU A 237 19.51 -15.28 -25.02
C LEU A 237 19.85 -15.36 -23.53
N VAL A 238 19.83 -16.58 -22.95
CA VAL A 238 20.25 -16.79 -21.56
C VAL A 238 21.69 -16.35 -21.36
N ARG A 239 22.62 -16.79 -22.24
CA ARG A 239 24.03 -16.42 -22.15
C ARG A 239 24.25 -14.90 -22.20
N ARG A 240 23.58 -14.19 -23.11
CA ARG A 240 23.66 -12.72 -23.22
C ARG A 240 23.10 -12.04 -21.97
N ARG A 241 21.97 -12.52 -21.46
CA ARG A 241 21.39 -12.04 -20.20
C ARG A 241 22.36 -12.21 -19.04
N SER A 242 22.92 -13.41 -18.83
CA SER A 242 23.89 -13.68 -17.77
C SER A 242 25.09 -12.74 -17.86
N ALA A 243 25.67 -12.60 -19.06
CA ALA A 243 26.80 -11.70 -19.29
C ALA A 243 26.47 -10.23 -18.98
N ALA A 244 25.28 -9.75 -19.37
CA ALA A 244 24.84 -8.39 -19.11
C ALA A 244 24.62 -8.12 -17.61
N ILE A 245 24.01 -9.07 -16.89
CA ILE A 245 23.80 -8.96 -15.43
C ILE A 245 25.15 -8.96 -14.70
N ASP A 246 26.07 -9.85 -15.06
CA ASP A 246 27.41 -9.91 -14.47
C ASP A 246 28.21 -8.63 -14.74
N GLU A 247 28.14 -8.09 -15.95
CA GLU A 247 28.77 -6.81 -16.30
C GLU A 247 28.21 -5.66 -15.47
N LEU A 248 26.88 -5.55 -15.32
CA LEU A 248 26.25 -4.50 -14.49
C LEU A 248 26.60 -4.63 -13.01
N ARG A 249 26.72 -5.85 -12.49
CA ARG A 249 27.15 -6.11 -11.11
C ARG A 249 28.60 -5.69 -10.90
N SER A 250 29.49 -6.03 -11.83
CA SER A 250 30.91 -5.65 -11.78
C SER A 250 31.15 -4.13 -11.75
N ARG A 251 30.23 -3.36 -12.33
CA ARG A 251 30.24 -1.89 -12.36
C ARG A 251 29.68 -1.24 -11.08
N GLY A 252 29.42 -2.02 -10.03
CA GLY A 252 28.93 -1.54 -8.73
C GLY A 252 27.40 -1.38 -8.64
N GLY A 253 26.64 -2.03 -9.53
CA GLY A 253 25.19 -2.07 -9.44
C GLY A 253 24.70 -2.98 -8.30
N ALA A 254 23.60 -2.61 -7.64
CA ALA A 254 22.94 -3.43 -6.60
C ALA A 254 22.11 -4.60 -7.19
N MET A 255 22.47 -5.07 -8.39
CA MET A 255 21.72 -6.09 -9.12
C MET A 255 22.05 -7.49 -8.59
N GLU A 256 21.02 -8.29 -8.37
CA GLU A 256 21.16 -9.67 -7.89
C GLU A 256 21.90 -10.57 -8.89
N ALA A 257 22.31 -11.75 -8.39
CA ALA A 257 22.87 -12.82 -9.20
C ALA A 257 21.90 -13.20 -10.34
N ASP A 258 22.45 -13.59 -11.49
CA ASP A 258 21.62 -14.27 -12.49
C ASP A 258 21.25 -15.67 -11.99
N GLU A 259 20.12 -16.17 -12.48
CA GLU A 259 19.64 -17.53 -12.24
C GLU A 259 19.52 -18.21 -13.61
N PRO A 260 20.57 -18.94 -14.06
CA PRO A 260 20.67 -19.44 -15.42
C PRO A 260 19.51 -20.36 -15.84
N ASP A 261 18.89 -21.04 -14.87
CA ASP A 261 17.75 -21.93 -15.09
C ASP A 261 16.44 -21.17 -15.41
N THR A 262 16.41 -19.85 -15.19
CA THR A 262 15.25 -19.01 -15.52
C THR A 262 15.15 -18.82 -17.04
N PRO A 263 14.01 -19.12 -17.69
CA PRO A 263 13.85 -18.91 -19.13
C PRO A 263 13.96 -17.42 -19.50
N PRO A 264 14.40 -17.06 -20.73
CA PRO A 264 14.36 -15.68 -21.21
C PRO A 264 12.95 -15.08 -21.09
N GLY A 265 12.82 -13.93 -20.43
CA GLY A 265 11.54 -13.29 -20.09
C GLY A 265 10.99 -13.66 -18.70
N GLY A 266 11.56 -14.68 -18.04
CA GLY A 266 11.13 -15.14 -16.72
C GLY A 266 11.29 -14.08 -15.64
N PHE A 267 12.32 -13.22 -15.72
CA PHE A 267 12.48 -12.12 -14.76
C PHE A 267 11.41 -11.04 -14.92
N ILE A 268 10.91 -10.83 -16.14
CA ILE A 268 9.78 -9.91 -16.38
C ILE A 268 8.53 -10.44 -15.69
N ILE A 269 8.21 -11.71 -15.86
CA ILE A 269 7.07 -12.35 -15.20
C ILE A 269 7.23 -12.23 -13.68
N HIS A 270 8.38 -12.62 -13.14
CA HIS A 270 8.64 -12.53 -11.70
C HIS A 270 8.47 -11.11 -11.16
N GLU A 271 9.13 -10.12 -11.76
CA GLU A 271 9.04 -8.74 -11.29
C GLU A 271 7.61 -8.19 -11.39
N GLN A 272 6.94 -8.40 -12.53
CA GLN A 272 5.59 -7.89 -12.74
C GLN A 272 4.55 -8.53 -11.84
N THR A 273 4.65 -9.84 -11.59
CA THR A 273 3.76 -10.56 -10.67
C THR A 273 4.06 -10.30 -9.21
N MET A 274 5.09 -9.51 -8.87
CA MET A 274 5.40 -9.10 -7.50
C MET A 274 4.94 -7.68 -7.18
N LEU A 275 4.56 -6.88 -8.19
CA LEU A 275 4.18 -5.48 -8.00
C LEU A 275 2.94 -5.29 -7.12
N TRP A 276 2.08 -6.29 -6.99
CA TRP A 276 0.91 -6.22 -6.11
C TRP A 276 1.28 -6.08 -4.62
N LEU A 277 2.46 -6.55 -4.22
CA LEU A 277 2.94 -6.47 -2.84
C LEU A 277 3.41 -5.05 -2.45
N PRO A 278 3.20 -4.64 -1.18
CA PRO A 278 3.85 -3.47 -0.61
C PRO A 278 5.37 -3.50 -0.78
N VAL A 279 6.00 -2.33 -0.96
CA VAL A 279 7.46 -2.20 -1.13
C VAL A 279 8.24 -2.91 -0.01
N SER A 280 7.76 -2.81 1.23
CA SER A 280 8.37 -3.43 2.41
C SER A 280 8.32 -4.97 2.40
N GLN A 281 7.37 -5.56 1.67
CA GLN A 281 7.25 -7.01 1.51
C GLN A 281 8.02 -7.52 0.29
N ARG A 282 8.13 -6.70 -0.77
CA ARG A 282 8.95 -7.02 -1.95
C ARG A 282 10.45 -7.19 -1.64
N GLN A 283 10.95 -6.50 -0.62
CA GLN A 283 12.38 -6.56 -0.23
C GLN A 283 12.74 -7.76 0.65
N ARG A 284 11.76 -8.58 1.06
CA ARG A 284 11.97 -9.73 1.96
C ARG A 284 11.86 -11.08 1.26
N GLN A 285 11.42 -11.09 0.00
CA GLN A 285 11.37 -12.26 -0.86
C GLN A 285 12.55 -12.20 -1.81
#